data_AF-A0A6N6PLT6-F1
#
_entry.id   AF-A0A6N6PLT6-F1
#
_cell.length_a   1.000
_cell.length_b   1.000
_cell.length_c   1.000
_cell.angle_alpha   90.00
_cell.angle_beta   90.00
_cell.angle_gamma   90.00
#
_symmetry.space_group_name_H-M   'P 1'
#
loop_
_entity.id
_entity.type
_entity.pdbx_description
1 polymer ?
#
loop_
_entity_poly.entity_id
_entity_poly.type
_entity_poly.pdbx_seq_one_letter_code
_entity_poly.pdbx_strand_id
1 'polypeptide(L)'
;MNLSRPLLLLLLVLTTVAVGAPPEPRVAIQPLGEVPDWGIFGLGQLDRRPCVVSTFRLGRGVPLATMHRRIGDVAGHEIGHTFNLPHCATPRCRMNDAGGKVKVVDDSTGELCPACREKLGELVTGR
;
A
#
# COMPACT_ATOMS: atom_id res chain seq x y z
N MET A 1 -21.51 9.49 -37.55
CA MET A 1 -20.35 8.72 -37.01
C MET A 1 -20.47 8.76 -35.50
N ASN A 2 -21.09 7.72 -34.92
CA ASN A 2 -21.53 7.68 -33.53
C ASN A 2 -20.39 7.28 -32.59
N LEU A 3 -20.12 8.14 -31.60
CA LEU A 3 -19.33 7.80 -30.42
C LEU A 3 -20.17 6.90 -29.51
N SER A 4 -19.90 5.59 -29.54
CA SER A 4 -20.48 4.64 -28.58
C SER A 4 -19.57 4.55 -27.36
N ARG A 5 -20.06 5.04 -26.21
CA ARG A 5 -19.44 4.95 -24.89
C ARG A 5 -19.84 3.60 -24.26
N PRO A 6 -18.97 2.56 -24.24
CA PRO A 6 -19.09 1.56 -23.17
C PRO A 6 -17.76 1.03 -22.60
N LEU A 7 -16.62 1.72 -22.78
CA LEU A 7 -15.31 1.26 -22.26
C LEU A 7 -14.72 2.11 -21.12
N LEU A 8 -15.41 3.18 -20.72
CA LEU A 8 -14.91 4.15 -19.71
C LEU A 8 -15.38 3.86 -18.28
N LEU A 9 -16.04 2.73 -18.01
CA LEU A 9 -16.64 2.45 -16.69
C LEU A 9 -16.32 1.06 -16.08
N LEU A 10 -15.44 0.24 -16.69
CA LEU A 10 -15.24 -1.17 -16.30
C LEU A 10 -13.80 -1.54 -15.87
N LEU A 11 -12.97 -0.59 -15.42
CA LEU A 11 -11.67 -0.95 -14.84
C LEU A 11 -11.30 -0.08 -13.63
N LEU A 12 -12.27 0.10 -12.73
CA LEU A 12 -12.09 0.80 -11.47
C LEU A 12 -12.27 -0.11 -10.23
N VAL A 13 -12.24 -1.44 -10.39
CA VAL A 13 -12.34 -2.37 -9.26
C VAL A 13 -11.47 -3.60 -9.51
N LEU A 14 -10.81 -4.08 -8.45
CA LEU A 14 -9.98 -5.31 -8.31
C LEU A 14 -8.48 -5.08 -8.53
N THR A 15 -7.79 -4.50 -7.55
CA THR A 15 -7.33 -5.29 -6.39
C THR A 15 -7.24 -4.40 -5.15
N THR A 16 -8.38 -3.95 -4.65
CA THR A 16 -8.48 -3.40 -3.30
C THR A 16 -8.38 -4.56 -2.31
N VAL A 17 -7.28 -4.65 -1.55
CA VAL A 17 -7.26 -5.40 -0.30
C VAL A 17 -7.98 -4.52 0.74
N ALA A 18 -9.31 -4.59 0.78
CA ALA A 18 -10.09 -3.90 1.81
C ALA A 18 -10.17 -4.80 3.05
N VAL A 19 -9.26 -4.63 4.00
CA VAL A 19 -9.39 -5.26 5.34
C VAL A 19 -10.34 -4.39 6.17
N GLY A 20 -11.62 -4.83 6.25
CA GLY A 20 -12.62 -4.34 7.22
C GLY A 20 -12.98 -2.85 7.13
N ALA A 21 -13.76 -2.43 6.14
CA ALA A 21 -14.25 -1.05 6.06
C ALA A 21 -15.26 -0.72 7.20
N PRO A 22 -15.23 0.49 7.80
CA PRO A 22 -16.39 1.06 8.50
C PRO A 22 -17.57 1.28 7.52
N PRO A 23 -18.82 1.46 7.99
CA PRO A 23 -20.01 1.56 7.13
C PRO A 23 -19.99 2.72 6.12
N GLU A 24 -19.04 3.66 6.23
CA GLU A 24 -18.90 4.81 5.35
C GLU A 24 -17.45 4.93 4.86
N PRO A 25 -17.14 4.67 3.57
CA PRO A 25 -15.79 4.83 3.03
C PRO A 25 -15.45 6.33 2.93
N ARG A 26 -14.58 6.81 3.82
CA ARG A 26 -13.95 8.12 3.68
C ARG A 26 -12.69 7.96 2.83
N VAL A 27 -12.81 8.18 1.52
CA VAL A 27 -11.66 8.28 0.62
C VAL A 27 -10.99 9.63 0.87
N ALA A 28 -9.79 9.63 1.45
CA ALA A 28 -8.94 10.82 1.49
C ALA A 28 -8.29 10.98 0.12
N ILE A 29 -8.71 12.00 -0.64
CA ILE A 29 -8.03 12.42 -1.86
C ILE A 29 -6.94 13.41 -1.44
N GLN A 30 -5.67 13.04 -1.60
CA GLN A 30 -4.58 13.99 -1.45
C GLN A 30 -4.74 15.07 -2.54
N PRO A 31 -4.84 16.37 -2.21
CA PRO A 31 -4.97 17.41 -3.22
C PRO A 31 -3.72 17.45 -4.11
N LEU A 32 -3.92 17.40 -5.43
CA LEU A 32 -2.84 17.64 -6.40
C LEU A 32 -2.25 19.04 -6.15
N GLY A 33 -0.97 19.13 -5.79
CA GLY A 33 -0.24 20.40 -5.74
C GLY A 33 0.58 20.66 -4.46
N GLU A 34 0.23 20.05 -3.32
CA GLU A 34 1.02 20.22 -2.08
C GLU A 34 2.15 19.18 -1.95
N VAL A 35 1.95 17.99 -2.52
CA VAL A 35 2.94 16.92 -2.60
C VAL A 35 3.10 16.53 -4.06
N PRO A 36 4.32 16.45 -4.61
CA PRO A 36 4.55 15.96 -5.96
C PRO A 36 3.92 14.57 -6.13
N ASP A 37 3.11 14.37 -7.16
CA ASP A 37 2.58 13.04 -7.48
C ASP A 37 3.68 12.21 -8.16
N TRP A 38 4.45 11.49 -7.33
CA TRP A 38 5.48 10.55 -7.78
C TRP A 38 4.92 9.14 -8.05
N GLY A 39 3.59 8.96 -8.01
CA GLY A 39 2.91 7.70 -8.18
C GLY A 39 3.11 6.78 -6.97
N ILE A 40 2.26 6.92 -5.96
CA ILE A 40 2.32 6.09 -4.74
C ILE A 40 2.05 4.61 -5.05
N PHE A 41 2.71 3.70 -4.33
CA PHE A 41 2.43 2.26 -4.43
C PHE A 41 1.24 1.85 -3.57
N GLY A 42 1.04 2.53 -2.45
CA GLY A 42 -0.10 2.35 -1.57
C GLY A 42 -0.33 3.59 -0.71
N LEU A 43 -1.47 3.59 -0.03
CA LEU A 43 -1.85 4.60 0.96
C LEU A 43 -2.63 3.91 2.08
N GLY A 44 -2.01 3.84 3.25
CA GLY A 44 -2.62 3.49 4.52
C GLY A 44 -2.73 4.72 5.41
N GLN A 45 -3.85 4.88 6.09
CA GLN A 45 -3.99 5.89 7.12
C GLN A 45 -3.66 5.26 8.49
N LEU A 46 -2.80 5.93 9.27
CA LEU A 46 -2.44 5.49 10.61
C LEU A 46 -3.69 5.35 11.50
N ASP A 47 -3.78 4.21 12.19
CA ASP A 47 -4.88 3.89 13.12
C ASP A 47 -6.27 3.93 12.47
N ARG A 48 -6.34 3.64 11.16
CA ARG A 48 -7.59 3.53 10.41
C ARG A 48 -7.60 2.25 9.60
N ARG A 49 -8.79 1.71 9.39
CA ARG A 49 -8.98 0.42 8.72
C ARG A 49 -8.69 0.40 7.21
N PRO A 50 -9.07 1.42 6.40
CA PRO A 50 -8.86 1.32 4.97
C PRO A 50 -7.40 1.60 4.59
N CYS A 51 -6.87 0.75 3.72
CA CYS A 51 -5.70 1.04 2.90
C CYS A 51 -5.97 0.69 1.44
N VAL A 52 -5.20 1.29 0.53
CA VAL A 52 -5.30 1.07 -0.91
C VAL A 52 -3.91 0.75 -1.45
N VAL A 53 -3.80 -0.20 -2.37
CA VAL A 53 -2.57 -0.54 -3.09
C VAL A 53 -2.80 -0.34 -4.58
N SER A 54 -1.87 0.34 -5.26
CA SER A 54 -1.86 0.56 -6.70
C SER A 54 -0.91 -0.42 -7.38
N THR A 55 -1.42 -1.19 -8.32
CA THR A 55 -0.63 -2.16 -9.10
C THR A 55 0.05 -1.55 -10.32
N PHE A 56 -0.31 -0.31 -10.69
CA PHE A 56 0.10 0.36 -11.94
C PHE A 56 1.62 0.34 -12.17
N ARG A 57 2.41 0.63 -11.14
CA ARG A 57 3.89 0.66 -11.21
C ARG A 57 4.53 -0.66 -10.79
N LEU A 58 3.83 -1.50 -10.02
CA LEU A 58 4.39 -2.73 -9.45
C LEU A 58 4.61 -3.85 -10.48
N GLY A 59 3.76 -3.92 -11.50
CA GLY A 59 3.85 -4.93 -12.57
C GLY A 59 4.69 -4.53 -13.77
N ARG A 60 5.21 -3.30 -13.84
CA ARG A 60 5.88 -2.79 -15.05
C ARG A 60 7.18 -3.54 -15.33
N GLY A 61 7.23 -4.25 -16.46
CA GLY A 61 8.45 -4.87 -16.98
C GLY A 61 8.96 -6.07 -16.18
N VAL A 62 8.10 -6.73 -15.40
CA VAL A 62 8.49 -7.88 -14.56
C VAL A 62 7.52 -9.06 -14.73
N PRO A 63 7.96 -10.30 -14.42
CA PRO A 63 7.07 -11.46 -14.39
C PRO A 63 5.95 -11.32 -13.34
N LEU A 64 4.84 -12.03 -13.57
CA LEU A 64 3.69 -12.04 -12.66
C LEU A 64 4.06 -12.43 -11.22
N ALA A 65 4.99 -13.37 -11.04
CA ALA A 65 5.48 -13.77 -9.72
C ALA A 65 6.13 -12.59 -8.97
N THR A 66 6.93 -11.77 -9.66
CA THR A 66 7.56 -10.57 -9.08
C THR A 66 6.51 -9.51 -8.76
N MET A 67 5.52 -9.33 -9.64
CA MET A 67 4.39 -8.43 -9.40
C MET A 67 3.61 -8.84 -8.14
N HIS A 68 3.27 -10.12 -7.98
CA HIS A 68 2.58 -10.62 -6.80
C HIS A 68 3.38 -10.43 -5.52
N ARG A 69 4.69 -10.71 -5.55
CA ARG A 69 5.60 -10.46 -4.41
C ARG A 69 5.57 -8.98 -4.00
N ARG A 70 5.70 -8.07 -4.97
CA ARG A 70 5.66 -6.62 -4.75
C ARG A 70 4.32 -6.16 -4.16
N ILE A 71 3.20 -6.67 -4.69
CA ILE A 71 1.87 -6.38 -4.17
C ILE A 71 1.75 -6.83 -2.71
N GLY A 72 2.20 -8.06 -2.39
CA GLY A 72 2.18 -8.58 -1.03
C GLY A 72 3.00 -7.73 -0.06
N ASP A 73 4.17 -7.26 -0.48
CA ASP A 73 5.02 -6.40 0.34
C ASP A 73 4.40 -5.03 0.60
N VAL A 74 3.88 -4.36 -0.44
CA VAL A 74 3.22 -3.07 -0.28
C VAL A 74 1.94 -3.21 0.52
N ALA A 75 1.12 -4.24 0.27
CA ALA A 75 -0.09 -4.49 1.05
C ALA A 75 0.23 -4.70 2.54
N GLY A 76 1.27 -5.50 2.85
CA GLY A 76 1.71 -5.70 4.22
C GLY A 76 2.23 -4.42 4.89
N HIS A 77 2.88 -3.53 4.13
CA HIS A 77 3.29 -2.20 4.61
C HIS A 77 2.08 -1.35 4.98
N GLU A 78 1.10 -1.21 4.08
CA GLU A 78 -0.08 -0.39 4.34
C GLU A 78 -0.95 -0.96 5.47
N ILE A 79 -1.06 -2.30 5.57
CA ILE A 79 -1.71 -2.95 6.71
C ILE A 79 -0.98 -2.62 8.01
N GLY A 80 0.36 -2.55 8.02
CA GLY A 80 1.11 -2.07 9.16
C GLY A 80 0.63 -0.70 9.66
N HIS A 81 0.42 0.25 8.74
CA HIS A 81 -0.14 1.56 9.09
C HIS A 81 -1.55 1.47 9.70
N THR A 82 -2.39 0.54 9.23
CA THR A 82 -3.73 0.34 9.83
C THR A 82 -3.69 -0.08 11.30
N PHE A 83 -2.59 -0.73 11.73
CA PHE A 83 -2.31 -1.07 13.14
C PHE A 83 -1.54 0.01 13.89
N ASN A 84 -1.40 1.21 13.33
CA ASN A 84 -0.62 2.32 13.89
C ASN A 84 0.90 2.05 13.96
N LEU A 85 1.41 1.17 13.09
CA LEU A 85 2.86 0.93 12.96
C LEU A 85 3.46 1.95 11.96
N PRO A 86 4.33 2.89 12.39
CA PRO A 86 4.88 3.91 11.50
C PRO A 86 5.99 3.36 10.59
N HIS A 87 6.45 4.20 9.66
CA HIS A 87 7.64 3.89 8.85
C HIS A 87 8.85 3.54 9.72
N CYS A 88 9.66 2.62 9.20
CA CYS A 88 10.87 2.12 9.82
C CYS A 88 12.11 2.54 9.03
N ALA A 89 13.13 3.06 9.70
CA ALA A 89 14.40 3.41 9.05
C ALA A 89 15.29 2.18 8.77
N THR A 90 14.98 1.01 9.34
CA THR A 90 15.75 -0.22 9.12
C THR A 90 15.65 -0.65 7.65
N PRO A 91 16.77 -0.73 6.91
CA PRO A 91 16.76 -1.20 5.53
C PRO A 91 16.16 -2.60 5.43
N ARG A 92 15.45 -2.86 4.33
CA ARG A 92 14.82 -4.15 4.01
C ARG A 92 13.68 -4.60 4.94
N CYS A 93 13.36 -3.84 5.99
CA CYS A 93 12.14 -4.06 6.76
C CYS A 93 10.93 -3.78 5.87
N ARG A 94 9.86 -4.56 6.00
CA ARG A 94 8.60 -4.30 5.27
C ARG A 94 8.03 -2.90 5.53
N MET A 95 8.26 -2.32 6.72
CA MET A 95 7.85 -0.96 7.05
C MET A 95 8.83 0.12 6.60
N ASN A 96 9.88 -0.22 5.84
CA ASN A 96 10.78 0.77 5.28
C ASN A 96 10.09 1.56 4.16
N ASP A 97 10.02 2.88 4.30
CA ASP A 97 9.38 3.75 3.32
C ASP A 97 10.11 3.65 1.97
N ALA A 98 9.35 3.28 0.94
CA ALA A 98 9.90 3.16 -0.41
C ALA A 98 10.22 4.53 -1.03
N GLY A 99 9.62 5.62 -0.55
CA GLY A 99 9.77 6.97 -1.12
C GLY A 99 9.50 6.99 -2.63
N GLY A 100 8.56 6.15 -3.10
CA GLY A 100 8.23 5.99 -4.52
C GLY A 100 9.23 5.19 -5.36
N LYS A 101 10.23 4.55 -4.76
CA LYS A 101 11.25 3.75 -5.46
C LYS A 101 10.93 2.26 -5.38
N VAL A 102 10.63 1.65 -6.53
CA VAL A 102 10.36 0.20 -6.61
C VAL A 102 11.53 -0.64 -6.09
N LYS A 103 12.76 -0.11 -6.19
CA LYS A 103 13.95 -0.75 -5.68
C LYS A 103 13.87 -1.05 -4.18
N VAL A 104 13.26 -0.18 -3.37
CA VAL A 104 13.12 -0.43 -1.92
C VAL A 104 12.16 -1.60 -1.67
N VAL A 105 11.09 -1.68 -2.46
CA VAL A 105 10.15 -2.83 -2.44
C VAL A 105 10.84 -4.12 -2.90
N ASP A 106 11.81 -4.03 -3.81
CA ASP A 106 12.62 -5.17 -4.26
C ASP A 106 13.69 -5.60 -3.25
N ASP A 107 14.26 -4.66 -2.49
CA ASP A 107 15.28 -4.94 -1.47
C ASP A 107 14.66 -5.45 -0.14
N SER A 108 13.35 -5.23 0.07
CA SER A 108 12.55 -5.73 1.20
C SER A 108 12.65 -7.25 1.34
N THR A 109 12.79 -7.72 2.58
CA THR A 109 12.70 -9.15 2.90
C THR A 109 11.27 -9.68 2.91
N GLY A 110 10.29 -8.79 2.90
CA GLY A 110 8.89 -9.11 3.19
C GLY A 110 8.64 -9.49 4.65
N GLU A 111 9.54 -9.13 5.56
CA GLU A 111 9.37 -9.38 6.99
C GLU A 111 9.48 -8.09 7.79
N LEU A 112 8.81 -8.06 8.94
CA LEU A 112 9.05 -7.03 9.94
C LEU A 112 10.40 -7.30 10.62
N CYS A 113 11.19 -6.24 10.80
CA CYS A 113 12.37 -6.31 11.67
C CYS A 113 11.95 -6.59 13.12
N PRO A 114 12.88 -7.04 13.99
CA PRO A 114 12.56 -7.35 15.39
C PRO A 114 11.81 -6.22 16.12
N ALA A 115 12.26 -4.98 15.96
CA ALA A 115 11.63 -3.81 16.58
C ALA A 115 10.19 -3.55 16.08
N CYS A 116 9.94 -3.72 14.77
CA CYS A 116 8.58 -3.57 14.23
C CYS A 116 7.66 -4.72 14.68
N ARG A 117 8.19 -5.93 14.81
CA ARG A 117 7.43 -7.10 15.27
C ARG A 117 7.03 -6.96 16.74
N GLU A 118 7.96 -6.49 17.58
CA GLU A 118 7.72 -6.19 18.98
C GLU A 118 6.66 -5.09 19.13
N LYS A 119 6.86 -3.95 18.47
CA LYS A 119 5.92 -2.82 18.50
C LYS A 119 4.52 -3.21 17.99
N LEU A 120 4.43 -3.99 16.91
CA LEU A 120 3.14 -4.49 16.44
C LEU A 120 2.48 -5.41 17.48
N GLY A 121 3.27 -6.21 18.20
CA GLY A 121 2.79 -7.04 19.30
C GLY A 121 2.17 -6.21 20.44
N GLU A 122 2.81 -5.10 20.83
CA GLU A 122 2.27 -4.14 21.81
C GLU A 122 0.94 -3.54 21.31
N LEU A 123 0.95 -3.01 20.08
CA LEU A 123 -0.21 -2.36 19.46
C LEU A 123 -1.42 -3.29 19.30
N VAL A 124 -1.20 -4.56 18.99
CA VAL A 124 -2.29 -5.56 18.82
C VAL A 124 -2.75 -6.15 20.15
N THR A 125 -1.85 -6.30 21.13
CA THR A 125 -2.20 -6.92 22.43
C THR A 125 -2.67 -5.92 23.49
N GLY A 126 -2.65 -4.62 23.19
CA GLY A 126 -3.12 -3.57 24.10
C GLY A 126 -2.27 -3.44 25.36
N ARG A 127 -0.97 -3.75 25.25
CA ARG A 127 0.03 -3.58 26.32
C ARG A 127 0.86 -2.33 26.08
#